data_AF-A0A1Y4E5P1-F1
#
_entry.id   AF-A0A1Y4E5P1-F1
#
_cell.length_a   1.000
_cell.length_b   1.000
_cell.length_c   1.000
_cell.angle_alpha   90.00
_cell.angle_beta   90.00
_cell.angle_gamma   90.00
#
_symmetry.space_group_name_H-M   'P 1'
#
loop_
_entity.id
_entity.type
_entity.pdbx_description
1 polymer ?
#
loop_
_entity_poly.entity_id
_entity_poly.type
_entity_poly.pdbx_seq_one_letter_code
_entity_poly.pdbx_strand_id
1 'polypeptide(L)'
;MIRLATSADGARVFRLVCCAKGTQCPYPTFERAYGALLGSARDVNLVAEDAEGRVWGFISLHAQNPEDADDPMAISQIVVSPQMHGMHAWLVARSYRLVHALRHYARALAADGGLDGRELLTA
;
A
#
# COMPACT_ATOMS: atom_id res chain seq x y z
N MET A 1 -13.68 -2.76 0.92
CA MET A 1 -12.78 -2.82 2.09
C MET A 1 -11.38 -2.38 1.68
N ILE A 2 -10.62 -1.70 2.55
CA ILE A 2 -9.20 -1.39 2.33
C ILE A 2 -8.39 -2.14 3.38
N ARG A 3 -7.34 -2.84 2.98
CA ARG A 3 -6.43 -3.57 3.87
C ARG A 3 -4.99 -3.53 3.38
N LEU A 4 -4.07 -3.97 4.22
CA LEU A 4 -2.68 -4.22 3.84
C LEU A 4 -2.62 -5.25 2.71
N ALA A 5 -1.74 -4.97 1.76
CA ALA A 5 -1.43 -5.87 0.68
C ALA A 5 -0.48 -6.97 1.16
N THR A 6 -0.64 -8.17 0.61
CA THR A 6 0.13 -9.38 0.94
C THR A 6 0.69 -10.01 -0.33
N SER A 7 1.60 -10.97 -0.19
CA SER A 7 2.13 -11.72 -1.34
C SER A 7 1.03 -12.42 -2.15
N ALA A 8 -0.05 -12.87 -1.50
CA ALA A 8 -1.21 -13.47 -2.14
C ALA A 8 -1.99 -12.51 -3.07
N ASP A 9 -1.75 -11.20 -2.96
CA ASP A 9 -2.39 -10.20 -3.82
C ASP A 9 -1.68 -10.02 -5.17
N GLY A 10 -0.47 -10.56 -5.35
CA GLY A 10 0.39 -10.30 -6.52
C GLY A 10 -0.33 -10.48 -7.86
N ALA A 11 -0.95 -11.64 -8.10
CA ALA A 11 -1.68 -11.91 -9.33
C ALA A 11 -2.89 -10.98 -9.54
N ARG A 12 -3.56 -10.58 -8.46
CA ARG A 12 -4.74 -9.69 -8.52
C ARG A 12 -4.32 -8.25 -8.84
N VAL A 13 -3.26 -7.76 -8.20
CA VAL A 13 -2.69 -6.43 -8.46
C VAL A 13 -2.08 -6.37 -9.85
N PHE A 14 -1.41 -7.43 -10.31
CA PHE A 14 -0.91 -7.50 -11.68
C PHE A 14 -2.03 -7.32 -12.71
N ARG A 15 -3.13 -8.07 -12.57
CA ARG A 15 -4.30 -7.92 -13.45
C ARG A 15 -4.85 -6.50 -13.44
N LEU A 16 -4.97 -5.89 -12.25
CA LEU A 16 -5.39 -4.49 -12.12
C LEU A 16 -4.45 -3.54 -12.89
N VAL A 17 -3.13 -3.71 -12.74
CA VAL A 17 -2.12 -2.89 -13.43
C VAL A 17 -2.22 -3.07 -14.95
N CYS A 18 -2.35 -4.30 -15.44
CA CYS A 18 -2.55 -4.56 -16.87
C CYS A 18 -3.83 -3.88 -17.40
N CYS A 19 -4.95 -3.99 -16.67
CA CYS A 19 -6.21 -3.37 -17.07
C CYS A 19 -6.17 -1.83 -17.03
N ALA A 20 -5.53 -1.24 -16.01
CA ALA A 20 -5.53 0.20 -15.79
C ALA A 20 -4.46 0.94 -16.61
N LYS A 21 -3.28 0.34 -16.80
CA LYS A 21 -2.11 0.97 -17.44
C LYS A 21 -1.75 0.36 -18.79
N GLY A 22 -2.43 -0.70 -19.22
CA GLY A 22 -2.07 -1.42 -20.45
C GLY A 22 -0.68 -2.08 -20.38
N THR A 23 -0.16 -2.33 -19.19
CA THR A 23 1.20 -2.85 -19.00
C THR A 23 1.33 -4.27 -19.57
N GLN A 24 2.37 -4.48 -20.38
CA GLN A 24 2.65 -5.76 -21.05
C GLN A 24 3.84 -6.54 -20.43
N CYS A 25 4.25 -6.21 -19.20
CA CYS A 25 5.37 -6.92 -18.59
C CYS A 25 4.96 -8.36 -18.22
N PRO A 26 5.87 -9.36 -18.36
CA PRO A 26 5.59 -10.72 -17.90
C PRO A 26 5.33 -10.77 -16.39
N TYR A 27 4.36 -11.60 -15.98
CA TYR A 27 3.99 -11.75 -14.57
C TYR A 27 5.18 -12.04 -13.63
N PRO A 28 6.14 -12.94 -13.95
CA PRO A 28 7.26 -13.20 -13.05
C PRO A 28 8.15 -11.97 -12.78
N THR A 29 8.27 -11.07 -13.76
CA THR A 29 9.00 -9.81 -13.62
C THR A 29 8.24 -8.86 -12.70
N PHE A 30 6.92 -8.75 -12.88
CA PHE A 30 6.06 -7.96 -12.00
C PHE A 30 6.09 -8.50 -10.57
N GLU A 31 5.91 -9.80 -10.39
CA GLU A 31 5.85 -10.45 -9.08
C GLU A 31 7.12 -10.22 -8.28
N ARG A 32 8.30 -10.26 -8.91
CA ARG A 32 9.57 -9.92 -8.26
C ARG A 32 9.61 -8.47 -7.79
N ALA A 33 9.20 -7.52 -8.64
CA ALA A 33 9.18 -6.10 -8.29
C ALA A 33 8.15 -5.81 -7.19
N TYR A 34 6.97 -6.41 -7.29
CA TYR A 34 5.90 -6.30 -6.30
C TYR A 34 6.29 -6.91 -4.96
N GLY A 35 6.93 -8.08 -4.96
CA GLY A 35 7.46 -8.71 -3.75
C GLY A 35 8.51 -7.85 -3.06
N ALA A 36 9.43 -7.25 -3.82
CA ALA A 36 10.40 -6.30 -3.27
C ALA A 36 9.73 -5.06 -2.65
N LEU A 37 8.67 -4.55 -3.31
CA LEU A 37 7.88 -3.43 -2.80
C LEU A 37 7.15 -3.79 -1.49
N LEU A 38 6.56 -4.99 -1.40
CA LEU A 38 5.89 -5.47 -0.18
C LEU A 38 6.87 -5.70 0.98
N GLY A 39 8.09 -6.12 0.70
CA GLY A 39 9.14 -6.34 1.70
C GLY A 39 9.86 -5.07 2.16
N SER A 40 9.55 -3.90 1.57
CA SER A 40 10.19 -2.64 1.92
C SER A 40 9.70 -2.12 3.26
N ALA A 41 10.61 -1.91 4.21
CA ALA A 41 10.29 -1.29 5.50
C ALA A 41 9.87 0.18 5.38
N ARG A 42 10.05 0.79 4.20
CA ARG A 42 9.69 2.19 3.93
C ARG A 42 8.39 2.33 3.17
N ASP A 43 7.83 1.25 2.64
CA ASP A 43 6.62 1.31 1.84
C ASP A 43 5.45 0.63 2.54
N VAL A 44 4.32 1.33 2.60
CA VAL A 44 3.04 0.77 3.04
C VAL A 44 2.19 0.54 1.79
N ASN A 45 1.83 -0.71 1.58
CA ASN A 45 1.10 -1.14 0.39
C ASN A 45 -0.32 -1.56 0.78
N LEU A 46 -1.32 -1.02 0.11
CA LEU A 46 -2.73 -1.25 0.40
C LEU A 46 -3.48 -1.70 -0.86
N VAL A 47 -4.47 -2.57 -0.64
CA VAL A 47 -5.44 -2.96 -1.67
C VAL A 47 -6.85 -2.57 -1.24
N ALA A 48 -7.63 -2.09 -2.20
CA ALA A 48 -9.08 -1.97 -2.07
C ALA A 48 -9.75 -3.14 -2.78
N GLU A 49 -10.55 -3.89 -2.03
CA GLU A 49 -11.33 -5.03 -2.53
C GLU A 49 -12.82 -4.89 -2.24
N ASP A 50 -13.66 -5.50 -3.08
CA ASP A 50 -15.10 -5.62 -2.82
C ASP A 50 -15.41 -6.85 -1.94
N ALA A 51 -16.70 -7.11 -1.73
CA ALA A 51 -17.17 -8.26 -0.94
C ALA A 51 -16.83 -9.62 -1.58
N GLU A 52 -16.54 -9.64 -2.88
CA GLU A 52 -16.19 -10.84 -3.66
C GLU A 52 -14.67 -11.07 -3.70
N GLY A 53 -13.88 -10.19 -3.06
CA GLY A 53 -12.42 -10.26 -3.03
C GLY A 53 -11.75 -9.78 -4.32
N ARG A 54 -12.48 -9.11 -5.22
CA ARG A 54 -11.90 -8.49 -6.42
C ARG A 54 -11.20 -7.19 -6.01
N VAL A 55 -9.94 -7.05 -6.44
CA VAL A 55 -9.14 -5.86 -6.19
C VAL A 55 -9.49 -4.77 -7.21
N TRP A 56 -9.98 -3.64 -6.72
CA TRP A 56 -10.37 -2.47 -7.51
C TRP A 56 -9.36 -1.34 -7.46
N GLY A 57 -8.46 -1.37 -6.48
CA GLY A 57 -7.40 -0.38 -6.34
C GLY A 57 -6.20 -0.91 -5.60
N PHE A 58 -5.05 -0.34 -5.93
CA PHE A 58 -3.77 -0.56 -5.26
C PHE A 58 -3.12 0.80 -5.04
N ILE A 59 -2.58 1.01 -3.84
CA ILE A 59 -1.80 2.20 -3.52
C ILE A 59 -0.57 1.80 -2.72
N SER A 60 0.56 2.39 -3.09
CA SER A 60 1.82 2.29 -2.39
C SER A 60 2.20 3.68 -1.89
N LEU A 61 2.60 3.74 -0.62
CA LEU A 61 2.94 4.96 0.10
C LEU A 61 4.37 4.81 0.60
N HIS A 62 5.22 5.79 0.32
CA HIS A 62 6.61 5.81 0.71
C HIS A 62 6.84 6.73 1.91
N ALA A 63 7.48 6.22 2.95
CA ALA A 63 7.77 6.98 4.17
C ALA A 63 8.92 7.94 3.89
N GLN A 64 8.65 9.23 4.03
CA GLN A 64 9.66 10.27 3.88
C GLN A 64 10.23 10.65 5.25
N ASN A 65 11.46 11.16 5.26
CA ASN A 65 12.04 11.69 6.48
C ASN A 65 11.19 12.89 6.95
N PRO A 66 10.59 12.84 8.15
CA PRO A 66 9.72 13.92 8.63
C PRO A 66 10.42 15.25 8.85
N GLU A 67 11.76 15.28 8.91
CA GLU A 67 12.53 16.52 8.99
C GLU A 67 12.66 17.23 7.64
N ASP A 68 12.55 16.47 6.55
CA ASP A 68 12.84 16.95 5.19
C ASP A 68 11.56 17.20 4.35
N ALA A 69 10.39 16.82 4.85
CA ALA A 69 9.16 16.82 4.07
C ALA A 69 7.96 17.40 4.85
N ASP A 70 7.26 18.33 4.21
CA ASP A 70 5.98 18.87 4.70
C ASP A 70 4.89 17.78 4.80
N ASP A 71 4.99 16.75 3.96
CA ASP A 71 4.18 15.54 4.02
C ASP A 71 5.07 14.34 4.41
N PRO A 72 4.85 13.71 5.57
CA PRO A 72 5.67 12.58 6.00
C PRO A 72 5.52 11.32 5.13
N MET A 73 4.57 11.27 4.20
CA MET A 73 4.37 10.13 3.31
C MET A 73 4.01 10.57 1.89
N ALA A 74 4.81 10.15 0.91
CA ALA A 74 4.51 10.38 -0.49
C ALA A 74 3.77 9.20 -1.12
N ILE A 75 2.78 9.47 -1.96
CA ILE A 75 2.18 8.43 -2.81
C ILE A 75 3.21 8.04 -3.88
N SER A 76 3.80 6.85 -3.76
CA SER A 76 4.76 6.35 -4.74
C SER A 76 4.04 5.74 -5.94
N GLN A 77 2.90 5.10 -5.72
CA GLN A 77 2.09 4.51 -6.78
C GLN A 77 0.62 4.47 -6.41
N ILE A 78 -0.24 4.83 -7.36
CA ILE A 78 -1.68 4.58 -7.28
C ILE A 78 -2.18 3.95 -8.57
N VAL A 79 -3.02 2.93 -8.45
CA VAL A 79 -3.64 2.22 -9.58
C VAL A 79 -5.08 1.95 -9.20
N VAL A 80 -6.02 2.39 -10.03
CA VAL A 80 -7.45 2.16 -9.82
C VAL A 80 -8.05 1.60 -11.10
N SER A 81 -9.00 0.69 -10.94
CA SER A 81 -9.70 0.10 -12.06
C SER A 81 -10.42 1.20 -12.86
N PRO A 82 -10.34 1.19 -14.20
CA PRO A 82 -11.06 2.16 -15.04
C PRO A 82 -12.57 2.15 -14.82
N GLN A 83 -13.12 1.02 -14.36
CA GLN A 83 -14.55 0.87 -14.06
C GLN A 83 -14.99 1.64 -12.81
N MET A 84 -14.05 2.15 -12.02
CA MET A 84 -14.28 2.82 -10.74
C MET A 84 -13.82 4.29 -10.77
N HIS A 85 -13.95 4.99 -11.91
CA HIS A 85 -13.68 6.44 -11.99
C HIS A 85 -14.51 7.19 -10.92
N GLY A 86 -13.85 7.62 -9.84
CA GLY A 86 -14.47 8.17 -8.62
C GLY A 86 -13.87 7.59 -7.33
N MET A 87 -13.33 6.37 -7.39
CA MET A 87 -12.66 5.74 -6.24
C MET A 87 -11.28 6.32 -5.92
N HIS A 88 -10.63 7.06 -6.84
CA HIS A 88 -9.30 7.62 -6.58
C HIS A 88 -9.29 8.52 -5.33
N ALA A 89 -10.19 9.50 -5.26
CA ALA A 89 -10.27 10.40 -4.12
C ALA A 89 -10.61 9.65 -2.82
N TRP A 90 -11.52 8.68 -2.90
CA TRP A 90 -11.89 7.84 -1.76
C TRP A 90 -10.73 6.99 -1.25
N LEU A 91 -9.99 6.34 -2.16
CA LEU A 91 -8.79 5.56 -1.86
C LEU A 91 -7.71 6.41 -1.21
N VAL A 92 -7.41 7.57 -1.79
CA VAL A 92 -6.42 8.51 -1.24
C VAL A 92 -6.83 8.95 0.16
N ALA A 93 -8.07 9.44 0.33
CA ALA A 93 -8.55 9.92 1.63
C ALA A 93 -8.57 8.82 2.71
N ARG A 94 -8.94 7.59 2.36
CA ARG A 94 -8.94 6.48 3.33
C ARG A 94 -7.55 5.96 3.65
N SER A 95 -6.67 5.90 2.66
CA SER A 95 -5.29 5.46 2.84
C SER A 95 -4.53 6.44 3.72
N TYR A 96 -4.73 7.74 3.51
CA TYR A 96 -4.21 8.79 4.39
C TYR A 96 -4.65 8.60 5.86
N ARG A 97 -5.95 8.38 6.10
CA ARG A 97 -6.46 8.12 7.47
C ARG A 97 -5.85 6.86 8.10
N LEU A 98 -5.70 5.79 7.32
CA LEU A 98 -5.09 4.54 7.79
C LEU A 98 -3.62 4.74 8.17
N VAL A 99 -2.86 5.46 7.34
CA VAL A 99 -1.46 5.81 7.61
C VAL A 99 -1.32 6.68 8.85
N HIS A 100 -2.17 7.70 9.01
CA HIS A 100 -2.15 8.53 10.21
C HIS A 100 -2.42 7.72 11.48
N ALA A 101 -3.35 6.75 11.41
CA ALA A 101 -3.60 5.83 12.52
C ALA A 101 -2.40 4.92 12.80
N LEU A 102 -1.76 4.35 11.77
CA LEU A 102 -0.56 3.52 11.91
C LEU A 102 0.61 4.30 12.52
N ARG A 103 0.81 5.57 12.11
CA ARG A 103 1.83 6.45 12.68
C ARG A 103 1.54 6.82 14.13
N HIS A 104 0.28 7.15 14.45
CA HIS A 104 -0.12 7.44 15.82
C HIS A 104 0.13 6.23 16.73
N TYR A 105 -0.20 5.03 16.24
CA TYR A 105 0.03 3.78 16.96
C TYR A 105 1.53 3.48 17.14
N ALA A 106 2.34 3.59 16.09
CA ALA A 106 3.79 3.39 16.17
C ALA A 106 4.48 4.38 17.13
N ARG A 107 4.03 5.65 17.14
CA ARG A 107 4.51 6.66 18.09
C ARG A 107 4.09 6.37 19.53
N ALA A 108 2.86 5.91 19.74
CA ALA A 108 2.38 5.50 21.06
C ALA A 108 3.19 4.30 21.58
N LEU A 109 3.43 3.28 20.75
CA LEU A 109 4.26 2.13 21.09
C LEU A 109 5.71 2.51 21.42
N ALA A 110 6.30 3.45 20.68
CA ALA A 110 7.65 3.94 20.96
C ALA A 110 7.73 4.79 22.25
N ALA A 111 6.66 5.53 22.57
CA ALA A 111 6.57 6.33 23.79
C ALA A 111 6.34 5.47 25.05
N ASP A 112 5.69 4.31 24.90
CA ASP A 112 5.42 3.37 25.99
C ASP A 112 6.59 2.41 26.30
N GLY A 113 7.73 2.54 25.62
CA GLY A 113 9.00 1.95 26.05
C GLY A 113 9.16 0.43 25.90
N GLY A 114 8.50 -0.21 24.93
CA GLY A 114 8.66 -1.65 24.73
C GLY A 114 8.22 -2.18 23.37
N LEU A 115 9.18 -2.29 22.44
CA LEU A 115 9.49 -3.43 21.55
C LEU A 115 10.25 -2.93 20.31
N ASP A 116 11.32 -3.64 19.97
CA ASP A 116 12.19 -3.38 18.83
C ASP A 116 11.39 -3.47 17.52
N GLY A 117 11.42 -2.40 16.71
CA GLY A 117 10.60 -2.25 15.49
C GLY A 117 10.77 -3.37 14.45
N ARG A 118 11.74 -4.26 14.64
CA ARG A 118 12.02 -5.45 13.83
C ARG A 118 11.09 -6.64 14.06
N GLU A 119 10.43 -6.76 15.21
CA GLU A 119 9.47 -7.87 15.46
C GLU A 119 8.09 -7.62 14.82
N LEU A 120 7.79 -6.37 14.43
CA LEU A 120 6.46 -5.89 14.03
C LEU A 120 6.03 -6.23 12.58
N LEU A 121 6.90 -6.83 11.77
CA LEU A 121 6.59 -7.24 10.38
C LEU A 121 6.54 -8.76 10.18
N THR A 122 6.75 -9.53 11.24
CA THR A 122 6.84 -10.99 11.21
C THR A 122 5.85 -11.70 12.13
N ALA A 123 5.00 -10.97 12.86
CA ALA A 123 3.94 -11.49 13.72
C ALA A 123 2.55 -11.31 13.12
#